data_AF-A0A5K1GJ60-F1
#
_entry.id   AF-A0A5K1GJ60-F1
#
_cell.length_a   1.000
_cell.length_b   1.000
_cell.length_c   1.000
_cell.angle_alpha   90.00
_cell.angle_beta   90.00
_cell.angle_gamma   90.00
#
_symmetry.space_group_name_H-M   'P 1'
#
loop_
_entity.id
_entity.type
_entity.pdbx_description
1 polymer ?
#
loop_
_entity_poly.entity_id
_entity_poly.type
_entity_poly.pdbx_seq_one_letter_code
_entity_poly.pdbx_strand_id
1 'polypeptide(L)'
;ALHEKDDNRMSRGKFFIIALVCSFTYYTFPGYLFSTLTSVSWVCWAFPKSVIAQQLGSGMNGLGLGAFTLDWSAVAAFMFSPLVSPFFAIVNIFIGFVIVVYISIPLSYWGFNLYEAKNFPLFSSDLFTKYGQNYNYTAIINDKFELDEAAYNVQGRVHMSMFFALTYGFGFATIASTITHVALFYG
;
A
#
# COMPACT_ATOMS: atom_id res chain seq x y z
N ALA A 1 -38.62 -34.60 15.80
CA ALA A 1 -39.12 -33.28 16.23
C ALA A 1 -38.20 -32.75 17.34
N LEU A 2 -37.14 -32.04 16.95
CA LEU A 2 -36.20 -31.40 17.87
C LEU A 2 -36.66 -29.95 18.05
N HIS A 3 -37.61 -29.75 18.98
CA HIS A 3 -37.95 -28.41 19.48
C HIS A 3 -36.88 -28.02 20.49
N GLU A 4 -35.77 -27.48 19.99
CA GLU A 4 -34.82 -26.75 20.83
C GLU A 4 -35.51 -25.45 21.27
N LYS A 5 -35.84 -25.38 22.56
CA LYS A 5 -36.44 -24.21 23.20
C LYS A 5 -35.35 -23.14 23.30
N ASP A 6 -35.33 -22.28 22.29
CA ASP A 6 -34.37 -21.20 22.12
C ASP A 6 -34.77 -19.99 23.01
N ASP A 7 -34.83 -20.22 24.33
CA ASP A 7 -35.32 -19.25 25.34
C ASP A 7 -34.36 -18.05 25.56
N ASN A 8 -33.23 -18.03 24.86
CA ASN A 8 -32.21 -16.98 24.98
C ASN A 8 -31.89 -16.29 23.63
N ARG A 9 -32.86 -16.26 22.71
CA ARG A 9 -32.71 -15.52 21.46
C ARG A 9 -32.85 -14.02 21.67
N MET A 10 -31.70 -13.36 21.70
CA MET A 10 -31.58 -11.92 21.67
C MET A 10 -32.39 -11.34 20.49
N SER A 11 -33.27 -10.37 20.78
CA SER A 11 -34.07 -9.70 19.75
C SER A 11 -33.15 -9.13 18.66
N ARG A 12 -33.56 -9.25 17.38
CA ARG A 12 -32.81 -8.73 16.22
C ARG A 12 -32.39 -7.27 16.41
N GLY A 13 -33.26 -6.45 17.02
CA GLY A 13 -32.94 -5.05 17.35
C GLY A 13 -31.88 -4.90 18.45
N LYS A 14 -31.91 -5.72 19.50
CA LYS A 14 -30.88 -5.72 20.56
C LYS A 14 -29.52 -6.14 20.01
N PHE A 15 -29.48 -7.19 19.19
CA PHE A 15 -28.25 -7.60 18.50
C PHE A 15 -27.71 -6.49 17.60
N PHE A 16 -28.57 -5.85 16.81
CA PHE A 16 -28.17 -4.75 15.93
C PHE A 16 -27.55 -3.58 16.71
N ILE A 17 -28.17 -3.14 17.82
CA ILE A 17 -27.64 -2.04 18.63
C ILE A 17 -26.31 -2.42 19.30
N ILE A 18 -26.18 -3.63 19.82
CA ILE A 18 -24.92 -4.12 20.40
C ILE A 18 -23.83 -4.12 19.33
N ALA A 19 -24.09 -4.72 18.17
CA ALA A 19 -23.14 -4.75 17.06
C ALA A 19 -22.74 -3.34 16.60
N LEU A 20 -23.72 -2.43 16.48
CA LEU A 20 -23.49 -1.04 16.08
C LEU A 20 -22.59 -0.29 17.08
N VAL A 21 -22.86 -0.40 18.39
CA VAL A 21 -22.04 0.25 19.43
C VAL A 21 -20.64 -0.37 19.49
N CYS A 22 -20.53 -1.70 19.40
CA CYS A 22 -19.25 -2.39 19.36
C CYS A 22 -18.42 -1.98 18.14
N SER A 23 -19.01 -1.97 16.94
CA SER A 23 -18.34 -1.52 15.72
C SER A 23 -17.94 -0.04 15.80
N PHE A 24 -18.84 0.83 16.26
CA PHE A 24 -18.54 2.26 16.43
C PHE A 24 -17.34 2.47 17.38
N THR A 25 -17.34 1.80 18.52
CA THR A 25 -16.24 1.89 19.50
C THR A 25 -14.95 1.34 18.91
N TYR A 26 -15.01 0.17 18.27
CA TYR A 26 -13.85 -0.49 17.69
C TYR A 26 -13.23 0.31 16.54
N TYR A 27 -14.02 0.96 15.67
CA TYR A 27 -13.47 1.77 14.57
C TYR A 27 -13.00 3.17 15.03
N THR A 28 -13.65 3.75 16.04
CA THR A 28 -13.23 5.05 16.60
C THR A 28 -11.87 4.96 17.30
N PHE A 29 -11.54 3.80 17.90
CA PHE A 29 -10.33 3.64 18.69
C PHE A 29 -9.02 3.73 17.86
N PRO A 30 -8.78 2.89 16.83
CA PRO A 30 -7.61 3.03 15.96
C PRO A 30 -7.72 4.26 15.07
N GLY A 31 -8.92 4.62 14.60
CA GLY A 31 -9.10 5.73 13.65
C GLY A 31 -8.90 7.13 14.25
N TYR A 32 -9.18 7.31 15.55
CA TYR A 32 -9.17 8.65 16.18
C TYR A 32 -8.36 8.72 17.48
N LEU A 33 -8.45 7.73 18.36
CA LEU A 33 -7.80 7.79 19.68
C LEU A 33 -6.34 7.31 19.66
N PHE A 34 -6.03 6.28 18.87
CA PHE A 34 -4.71 5.64 18.82
C PHE A 34 -4.36 5.20 17.39
N SER A 35 -4.06 6.17 16.53
CA SER A 35 -3.64 5.92 15.14
C SER A 35 -2.40 5.05 14.99
N THR A 36 -1.57 4.94 16.03
CA THR A 36 -0.42 4.01 16.06
C THR A 36 -0.86 2.54 15.97
N LEU A 37 -2.10 2.19 16.37
CA LEU A 37 -2.64 0.83 16.24
C LEU A 37 -2.91 0.44 14.78
N THR A 38 -3.09 1.43 13.90
CA THR A 38 -3.28 1.19 12.47
C THR A 38 -1.99 0.68 11.82
N SER A 39 -0.81 1.01 12.37
CA SER A 39 0.47 0.49 11.87
C SER A 39 1.49 0.32 13.00
N VAL A 40 1.45 -0.83 13.66
CA VAL A 40 2.43 -1.22 14.68
C VAL A 40 3.66 -1.80 13.99
N SER A 41 4.65 -0.95 13.78
CA SER A 41 5.91 -1.31 13.11
C SER A 41 6.96 -1.74 14.13
N TRP A 42 7.01 -3.04 14.46
CA TRP A 42 7.94 -3.59 15.47
C TRP A 42 9.41 -3.28 15.15
N VAL A 43 9.80 -3.39 13.88
CA VAL A 43 11.18 -3.16 13.43
C VAL A 43 11.62 -1.71 13.66
N CYS A 44 10.72 -0.75 13.44
CA CYS A 44 10.96 0.66 13.72
C CYS A 44 11.16 0.93 15.22
N TRP A 45 10.45 0.20 16.08
CA TRP A 45 10.58 0.32 17.53
C TRP A 45 11.88 -0.30 18.05
N ALA A 46 12.30 -1.44 17.51
CA ALA A 46 13.56 -2.09 17.87
C ALA A 46 14.79 -1.28 17.42
N PHE A 47 14.71 -0.60 16.27
CA PHE A 47 15.83 0.17 15.70
C PHE A 47 15.44 1.62 15.35
N PRO A 48 15.15 2.46 16.36
CA PRO A 48 14.57 3.79 16.13
C PRO A 48 15.53 4.75 15.39
N LYS A 49 16.84 4.57 15.55
CA LYS A 49 17.87 5.46 14.96
C LYS A 49 18.34 5.04 13.57
N SER A 50 17.95 3.87 13.06
CA SER A 50 18.43 3.35 11.79
C SER A 50 17.50 3.74 10.64
N VAL A 51 17.99 4.57 9.72
CA VAL A 51 17.22 4.99 8.53
C VAL A 51 16.78 3.79 7.69
N ILE A 52 17.66 2.78 7.54
CA ILE A 52 17.34 1.55 6.79
C ILE A 52 16.24 0.76 7.50
N ALA A 53 16.30 0.66 8.84
CA ALA A 53 15.25 -0.03 9.59
C ALA A 53 13.90 0.68 9.48
N GLN A 54 13.89 2.02 9.43
CA GLN A 54 12.67 2.80 9.19
C GLN A 54 12.13 2.60 7.76
N GLN A 55 13.00 2.62 6.74
CA GLN A 55 12.61 2.40 5.34
C GLN A 55 12.07 0.99 5.09
N LEU A 56 12.64 -0.02 5.75
CA LEU A 56 12.17 -1.40 5.63
C LEU A 56 10.93 -1.65 6.52
N GLY A 57 10.95 -1.17 7.75
CA GLY A 57 10.00 -1.57 8.79
C GLY A 57 8.73 -0.72 8.86
N SER A 58 8.75 0.52 8.38
CA SER A 58 7.60 1.41 8.51
C SER A 58 6.46 0.93 7.61
N GLY A 59 5.28 0.67 8.20
CA GLY A 59 4.10 0.29 7.42
C GLY A 59 3.41 1.44 6.68
N MET A 60 3.70 2.70 7.03
CA MET A 60 3.12 3.87 6.35
C MET A 60 4.08 4.55 5.38
N ASN A 61 5.38 4.61 5.73
CA ASN A 61 6.39 5.36 4.99
C ASN A 61 7.53 4.47 4.49
N GLY A 62 7.31 3.15 4.46
CA GLY A 62 8.32 2.16 4.13
C GLY A 62 7.72 0.89 3.55
N LEU A 63 8.50 -0.18 3.53
CA LEU A 63 8.08 -1.47 2.95
C LEU A 63 7.19 -2.32 3.88
N GLY A 64 7.01 -1.90 5.14
CA GLY A 64 6.13 -2.59 6.11
C GLY A 64 6.65 -3.92 6.65
N LEU A 65 7.97 -4.17 6.62
CA LEU A 65 8.55 -5.40 7.12
C LEU A 65 8.37 -5.52 8.64
N GLY A 66 7.57 -6.49 9.06
CA GLY A 66 7.22 -6.66 10.48
C GLY A 66 6.28 -5.57 11.01
N ALA A 67 5.57 -4.88 10.12
CA ALA A 67 4.45 -4.02 10.49
C ALA A 67 3.17 -4.85 10.55
N PHE A 68 2.40 -4.66 11.62
CA PHE A 68 1.10 -5.29 11.82
C PHE A 68 0.05 -4.22 12.06
N THR A 69 -1.17 -4.46 11.59
CA THR A 69 -2.30 -3.57 11.85
C THR A 69 -3.31 -4.28 12.74
N LEU A 70 -3.81 -3.56 13.75
CA LEU A 70 -4.94 -4.00 14.57
C LEU A 70 -6.25 -3.35 14.12
N ASP A 71 -6.20 -2.59 13.03
CA ASP A 71 -7.31 -1.87 12.45
C ASP A 71 -7.91 -2.68 11.28
N TRP A 72 -9.05 -3.31 11.55
CA TRP A 72 -9.76 -4.07 10.51
C TRP A 72 -10.20 -3.20 9.33
N SER A 73 -10.45 -1.90 9.55
CA SER A 73 -10.82 -1.00 8.45
C SER A 73 -9.67 -0.80 7.46
N ALA A 74 -8.43 -0.73 7.96
CA ALA A 74 -7.23 -0.67 7.12
C ALA A 74 -7.04 -1.95 6.30
N VAL A 75 -7.31 -3.12 6.89
CA VAL A 75 -7.26 -4.41 6.18
C VAL A 75 -8.36 -4.50 5.12
N ALA A 76 -9.60 -4.15 5.49
CA ALA A 76 -10.75 -4.23 4.60
C ALA A 76 -10.65 -3.24 3.43
N ALA A 77 -10.06 -2.07 3.63
CA ALA A 77 -9.85 -1.08 2.57
C ALA A 77 -8.97 -1.60 1.42
N PHE A 78 -7.97 -2.45 1.72
CA PHE A 78 -7.07 -3.00 0.71
C PHE A 78 -7.62 -4.25 0.01
N MET A 79 -8.35 -5.11 0.72
CA MET A 79 -8.80 -6.41 0.19
C MET A 79 -10.31 -6.49 -0.05
N PHE A 80 -11.05 -5.38 0.09
CA PHE A 80 -12.52 -5.25 0.06
C PHE A 80 -13.26 -6.06 1.15
N SER A 81 -12.84 -7.29 1.44
CA SER A 81 -13.01 -8.03 2.71
C SER A 81 -12.31 -9.41 2.58
N PRO A 82 -11.17 -9.65 3.24
CA PRO A 82 -10.42 -10.90 3.07
C PRO A 82 -11.16 -12.12 3.63
N LEU A 83 -12.19 -11.93 4.47
CA LEU A 83 -13.05 -13.00 4.98
C LEU A 83 -13.88 -13.67 3.87
N VAL A 84 -14.10 -12.98 2.76
CA VAL A 84 -14.89 -13.49 1.63
C VAL A 84 -14.00 -14.21 0.60
N SER A 85 -12.72 -13.85 0.54
CA SER A 85 -11.79 -14.41 -0.45
C SER A 85 -11.31 -15.81 -0.04
N PRO A 86 -11.20 -16.76 -0.98
CA PRO A 86 -10.68 -18.09 -0.67
C PRO A 86 -9.20 -18.01 -0.26
N PHE A 87 -8.80 -18.85 0.70
CA PHE A 87 -7.44 -18.86 1.26
C PHE A 87 -6.35 -18.95 0.18
N PHE A 88 -6.57 -19.78 -0.84
CA PHE A 88 -5.62 -19.93 -1.95
C PHE A 88 -5.37 -18.61 -2.70
N ALA A 89 -6.40 -17.80 -2.92
CA ALA A 89 -6.24 -16.49 -3.58
C ALA A 89 -5.43 -15.53 -2.70
N ILE A 90 -5.69 -15.53 -1.40
CA ILE A 90 -4.94 -14.71 -0.43
C ILE A 90 -3.46 -15.08 -0.44
N VAL A 91 -3.14 -16.38 -0.41
CA VAL A 91 -1.75 -16.86 -0.46
C VAL A 91 -1.06 -16.45 -1.77
N ASN A 92 -1.74 -16.56 -2.92
CA ASN A 92 -1.16 -16.12 -4.20
C ASN A 92 -0.85 -14.62 -4.22
N ILE A 93 -1.77 -13.79 -3.74
CA ILE A 93 -1.57 -12.34 -3.63
C ILE A 93 -0.41 -12.04 -2.68
N PHE A 94 -0.32 -12.75 -1.55
CA PHE A 94 0.78 -12.60 -0.61
C PHE A 94 2.14 -12.98 -1.22
N ILE A 95 2.22 -14.07 -1.98
CA ILE A 95 3.45 -14.47 -2.68
C ILE A 95 3.85 -13.37 -3.69
N GLY A 96 2.90 -12.87 -4.48
CA GLY A 96 3.15 -11.77 -5.42
C GLY A 96 3.64 -10.51 -4.70
N PHE A 97 3.02 -10.15 -3.58
CA PHE A 97 3.44 -9.05 -2.72
C PHE A 97 4.88 -9.24 -2.23
N VAL A 98 5.24 -10.41 -1.71
CA VAL A 98 6.61 -10.70 -1.23
C VAL A 98 7.62 -10.56 -2.36
N ILE A 99 7.31 -11.08 -3.55
CA ILE A 99 8.20 -10.98 -4.71
C ILE A 99 8.41 -9.52 -5.13
N VAL A 100 7.34 -8.72 -5.21
CA VAL A 100 7.46 -7.33 -5.66
C VAL A 100 8.12 -6.46 -4.59
N VAL A 101 7.63 -6.51 -3.35
CA VAL A 101 8.01 -5.60 -2.27
C VAL A 101 9.34 -5.97 -1.62
N TYR A 102 9.62 -7.26 -1.42
CA TYR A 102 10.82 -7.70 -0.70
C TYR A 102 11.93 -8.25 -1.61
N ILE A 103 11.65 -8.52 -2.88
CA ILE A 103 12.69 -8.99 -3.83
C ILE A 103 12.93 -7.92 -4.89
N SER A 104 11.93 -7.59 -5.71
CA SER A 104 12.11 -6.70 -6.86
C SER A 104 12.54 -5.29 -6.43
N ILE A 105 11.83 -4.65 -5.49
CA ILE A 105 12.14 -3.29 -5.05
C ILE A 105 13.56 -3.20 -4.44
N PRO A 106 13.95 -4.06 -3.48
CA PRO A 106 15.30 -4.05 -2.93
C PRO A 106 16.39 -4.33 -3.96
N LEU A 107 16.16 -5.28 -4.87
CA LEU A 107 17.11 -5.63 -5.92
C LEU A 107 17.35 -4.45 -6.87
N SER A 108 16.28 -3.77 -7.29
CA SER A 108 16.36 -2.61 -8.17
C SER A 108 17.01 -1.40 -7.50
N TYR A 109 16.70 -1.14 -6.22
CA TYR A 109 17.22 0.03 -5.49
C TYR A 109 18.66 -0.19 -4.99
N TRP A 110 18.92 -1.23 -4.20
CA TRP A 110 20.24 -1.46 -3.61
C TRP A 110 21.19 -2.20 -4.55
N GLY A 111 20.70 -3.20 -5.27
CA GLY A 111 21.51 -4.07 -6.14
C GLY A 111 21.97 -3.37 -7.41
N PHE A 112 21.02 -2.95 -8.25
CA PHE A 112 21.34 -2.41 -9.58
C PHE A 112 21.37 -0.88 -9.65
N ASN A 113 20.88 -0.17 -8.62
CA ASN A 113 20.74 1.29 -8.62
C ASN A 113 20.09 1.80 -9.92
N LEU A 114 18.99 1.15 -10.33
CA LEU A 114 18.30 1.51 -11.56
C LEU A 114 17.83 2.96 -11.49
N TYR A 115 17.99 3.70 -12.58
CA TYR A 115 17.57 5.12 -12.67
C TYR A 115 18.18 6.03 -11.59
N GLU A 116 19.39 5.73 -11.13
CA GLU A 116 20.06 6.49 -10.07
C GLU A 116 19.21 6.57 -8.78
N ALA A 117 18.41 5.52 -8.51
CA ALA A 117 17.39 5.52 -7.46
C ALA A 117 17.90 5.81 -6.05
N LYS A 118 19.16 5.53 -5.76
CA LYS A 118 19.77 5.84 -4.45
C LYS A 118 19.82 7.33 -4.12
N ASN A 119 19.62 8.22 -5.10
CA ASN A 119 19.63 9.67 -4.91
C ASN A 119 18.35 10.20 -4.26
N PHE A 120 17.29 9.39 -4.15
CA PHE A 120 16.00 9.79 -3.61
C PHE A 120 15.39 8.69 -2.72
N PRO A 121 14.36 8.99 -1.90
CA PRO A 121 13.78 8.03 -0.97
C PRO A 121 13.24 6.79 -1.68
N LEU A 122 13.42 5.61 -1.06
CA LEU A 122 12.89 4.33 -1.55
C LEU A 122 11.37 4.36 -1.73
N PHE A 123 10.68 4.96 -0.77
CA PHE A 123 9.23 5.10 -0.71
C PHE A 123 8.88 6.58 -0.63
N SER A 124 8.28 7.12 -1.68
CA SER A 124 7.71 8.46 -1.72
C SER A 124 6.74 8.58 -2.91
N SER A 125 5.67 9.35 -2.72
CA SER A 125 4.75 9.77 -3.79
C SER A 125 5.24 11.00 -4.55
N ASP A 126 6.28 11.68 -4.05
CA ASP A 126 6.79 12.91 -4.63
C ASP A 126 7.66 12.63 -5.87
N LEU A 127 7.77 13.67 -6.69
CA LEU A 127 8.63 13.69 -7.87
C LEU A 127 9.95 14.38 -7.53
N PHE A 128 11.04 13.89 -8.10
CA PHE A 128 12.39 14.35 -7.82
C PHE A 128 13.12 14.81 -9.08
N THR A 129 14.03 15.76 -8.92
CA THR A 129 15.07 16.05 -9.91
C THR A 129 16.17 14.99 -9.80
N LYS A 130 17.10 14.98 -10.77
CA LYS A 130 18.27 14.09 -10.76
C LYS A 130 19.08 14.18 -9.44
N TYR A 131 19.06 15.34 -8.80
CA TYR A 131 19.81 15.64 -7.58
C TYR A 131 19.04 15.30 -6.28
N GLY A 132 17.85 14.68 -6.38
CA GLY A 132 17.03 14.30 -5.23
C GLY A 132 16.23 15.45 -4.60
N GLN A 133 16.16 16.61 -5.26
CA GLN A 133 15.31 17.72 -4.82
C GLN A 133 13.89 17.54 -5.34
N ASN A 134 12.88 18.06 -4.63
CA ASN A 134 11.50 18.02 -5.10
C ASN A 134 11.36 18.69 -6.47
N TYR A 135 10.70 18.02 -7.39
CA TYR A 135 10.47 18.48 -8.75
C TYR A 135 9.33 19.49 -8.78
N ASN A 136 9.59 20.68 -9.29
CA ASN A 136 8.58 21.71 -9.46
C ASN A 136 7.76 21.42 -10.73
N TYR A 137 6.63 20.74 -10.57
CA TYR A 137 5.76 20.38 -11.70
C TYR A 137 4.97 21.57 -12.25
N THR A 138 4.65 22.58 -11.43
CA THR A 138 3.95 23.78 -11.90
C THR A 138 4.85 24.68 -12.75
N ALA A 139 6.16 24.62 -12.57
CA ALA A 139 7.11 25.41 -13.37
C ALA A 139 7.27 24.91 -14.82
N ILE A 140 6.90 23.66 -15.11
CA ILE A 140 7.01 23.07 -16.45
C ILE A 140 5.67 23.01 -17.18
N ILE A 141 4.60 23.53 -16.58
CA ILE A 141 3.25 23.52 -17.15
C ILE A 141 2.86 24.95 -17.46
N ASN A 142 2.49 25.22 -18.72
CA ASN A 142 2.04 26.53 -19.16
C ASN A 142 0.58 26.81 -18.74
N ASP A 143 0.10 28.04 -18.96
CA ASP A 143 -1.28 28.44 -18.62
C ASP A 143 -2.38 27.63 -19.34
N LYS A 144 -2.01 26.87 -20.38
CA LYS A 144 -2.90 25.98 -21.14
C LYS A 144 -2.83 24.51 -20.68
N PHE A 145 -2.13 24.23 -19.57
CA PHE A 145 -1.85 22.88 -19.08
C PHE A 145 -1.03 22.00 -20.04
N GLU A 146 -0.23 22.62 -20.91
CA GLU A 146 0.70 21.92 -21.79
C GLU A 146 2.13 21.99 -21.23
N LEU A 147 2.96 21.03 -21.60
CA LEU A 147 4.36 20.99 -21.20
C LEU A 147 5.13 22.15 -21.86
N ASP A 148 5.74 22.99 -21.03
CA ASP A 148 6.74 23.95 -21.49
C ASP A 148 8.08 23.23 -21.68
N GLU A 149 8.42 22.91 -22.93
CA GLU A 149 9.66 22.23 -23.27
C GLU A 149 10.91 23.02 -22.87
N ALA A 150 10.87 24.36 -22.91
CA ALA A 150 12.02 25.18 -22.53
C ALA A 150 12.27 25.08 -21.03
N ALA A 151 11.21 25.24 -20.21
CA ALA A 151 11.29 25.06 -18.77
C ALA A 151 11.68 23.62 -18.38
N TYR A 152 11.12 22.62 -19.07
CA TYR A 152 11.46 21.22 -18.89
C TYR A 152 12.93 20.92 -19.19
N ASN A 153 13.48 21.46 -20.27
CA ASN A 153 14.89 21.28 -20.62
C ASN A 153 15.84 21.91 -19.60
N VAL A 154 15.43 22.98 -18.92
CA VAL A 154 16.19 23.61 -17.83
C VAL A 154 16.13 22.79 -16.55
N GLN A 155 14.94 22.32 -16.15
CA GLN A 155 14.76 21.56 -14.90
C GLN A 155 15.22 20.09 -15.02
N GLY A 156 15.20 19.56 -16.24
CA GLY A 156 15.59 18.20 -16.58
C GLY A 156 14.48 17.17 -16.36
N ARG A 157 14.84 15.89 -16.56
CA ARG A 157 13.91 14.77 -16.49
C ARG A 157 13.34 14.58 -15.08
N VAL A 158 12.06 14.22 -15.03
CA VAL A 158 11.37 13.82 -13.80
C VAL A 158 11.89 12.46 -13.35
N HIS A 159 12.23 12.35 -12.08
CA HIS A 159 12.54 11.09 -11.41
C HIS A 159 11.47 10.81 -10.35
N MET A 160 11.26 9.55 -10.02
CA MET A 160 10.25 9.10 -9.07
C MET A 160 10.84 7.98 -8.21
N SER A 161 10.28 7.75 -7.02
CA SER A 161 10.77 6.69 -6.14
C SER A 161 10.73 5.31 -6.82
N MET A 162 11.69 4.43 -6.48
CA MET A 162 11.77 3.10 -7.10
C MET A 162 10.51 2.27 -6.81
N PHE A 163 9.94 2.42 -5.60
CA PHE A 163 8.66 1.83 -5.25
C PHE A 163 7.57 2.26 -6.24
N PHE A 164 7.40 3.57 -6.43
CA PHE A 164 6.36 4.11 -7.32
C PHE A 164 6.57 3.66 -8.77
N ALA A 165 7.80 3.70 -9.28
CA ALA A 165 8.11 3.25 -10.64
C ALA A 165 7.77 1.77 -10.88
N LEU A 166 8.16 0.87 -9.97
CA LEU A 166 7.88 -0.56 -10.11
C LEU A 166 6.40 -0.87 -9.96
N THR A 167 5.70 -0.26 -9.01
CA THR A 167 4.26 -0.49 -8.82
C THR A 167 3.47 -0.09 -10.06
N TYR A 168 3.83 1.02 -10.73
CA TYR A 168 3.22 1.37 -12.03
C TYR A 168 3.57 0.36 -13.12
N GLY A 169 4.83 -0.06 -13.22
CA GLY A 169 5.26 -1.05 -14.19
C GLY A 169 4.51 -2.38 -14.05
N PHE A 170 4.38 -2.88 -12.82
CA PHE A 170 3.60 -4.09 -12.54
C PHE A 170 2.09 -3.87 -12.76
N GLY A 171 1.56 -2.67 -12.49
CA GLY A 171 0.18 -2.32 -12.82
C GLY A 171 -0.13 -2.47 -14.31
N PHE A 172 0.76 -2.00 -15.19
CA PHE A 172 0.64 -2.25 -16.64
C PHE A 172 0.77 -3.72 -16.99
N ALA A 173 1.67 -4.46 -16.33
CA ALA A 173 1.82 -5.90 -16.53
C ALA A 173 0.55 -6.67 -16.13
N THR A 174 -0.20 -6.22 -15.12
CA THR A 174 -1.48 -6.82 -14.74
C THR A 174 -2.52 -6.70 -15.86
N ILE A 175 -2.56 -5.59 -16.60
CA ILE A 175 -3.46 -5.42 -17.75
C ILE A 175 -3.12 -6.44 -18.84
N ALA A 176 -1.83 -6.53 -19.21
CA ALA A 176 -1.37 -7.51 -20.20
C ALA A 176 -1.65 -8.95 -19.74
N SER A 177 -1.37 -9.27 -18.48
CA SER A 177 -1.65 -10.58 -17.89
C SER A 177 -3.14 -10.94 -17.92
N THR A 178 -4.03 -9.97 -17.68
CA THR A 178 -5.48 -10.18 -17.75
C THR A 178 -5.92 -10.54 -19.16
N ILE A 179 -5.41 -9.83 -20.17
CA ILE A 179 -5.70 -10.13 -21.58
C ILE A 179 -5.21 -11.53 -21.94
N THR A 180 -3.95 -11.86 -21.60
CA THR A 180 -3.39 -13.19 -21.84
C THR A 180 -4.18 -14.29 -21.15
N HIS A 181 -4.59 -14.08 -19.89
CA HIS A 181 -5.40 -15.03 -19.15
C HIS A 181 -6.75 -15.25 -19.83
N VAL A 182 -7.45 -14.18 -20.23
CA VAL A 182 -8.75 -14.31 -20.91
C VAL A 182 -8.59 -15.04 -22.24
N ALA A 183 -7.61 -14.66 -23.06
CA ALA A 183 -7.37 -15.29 -24.37
C ALA A 183 -7.04 -16.79 -24.25
N LEU A 184 -6.26 -17.19 -23.25
CA LEU A 184 -5.90 -18.60 -23.06
C LEU A 184 -6.99 -19.42 -22.38
N PHE A 185 -7.78 -18.80 -21.50
CA PHE A 185 -8.77 -19.51 -20.69
C PHE A 185 -10.14 -19.59 -21.38
N TYR A 186 -10.54 -18.53 -22.08
CA TYR A 186 -11.85 -18.44 -22.72
C TYR A 186 -11.82 -18.58 -24.24
N GLY A 187 -10.67 -18.34 -24.89
CA GLY A 187 -10.53 -18.43 -26.35
C GLY A 187 -11.29 -17.35 -27.08
#